data_AF-A0A363U537-F1
#
_entry.id   AF-A0A363U537-F1
#
_cell.length_a   1.000
_cell.length_b   1.000
_cell.length_c   1.000
_cell.angle_alpha   90.00
_cell.angle_beta   90.00
_cell.angle_gamma   90.00
#
_symmetry.space_group_name_H-M   'P 1'
#
loop_
_entity.id
_entity.type
_entity.pdbx_description
1 polymer ?
#
loop_
_entity_poly.entity_id
_entity_poly.type
_entity_poly.pdbx_seq_one_letter_code
_entity_poly.pdbx_strand_id
1 'polypeptide(L)'
;MRSYLVDPLTHFYRLLLNAYPPSYRAQFGREMYDTFIEGVEDAETHGTLGWFLLKELRDTPRALANAYWDGWRTKLQSGMQVLQDIASTSDLPPAPPDGRESWRQAFLELSLFAVAAFLLIVVTYFDGLHAGWQRDPEFLGKVIMPLTLPFLFLGLWRGLPRWAYPFGGLLMGYQVFVSYQSSMWLFLFVMVLAFLALAVAEVITNPQRSLLPLPLRRIGQSISVDWTRLSFGMFGAMPLVILLAFDDAHVDSRTPYLALSALTMVVCALI
;
A
#
# COMPACT_ATOMS: atom_id res chain seq x y z
N MET A 1 20.84 6.75 -54.68
CA MET A 1 19.40 6.93 -54.89
C MET A 1 18.73 6.59 -53.57
N ARG A 2 18.17 7.58 -52.86
CA ARG A 2 17.45 7.34 -51.60
C ARG A 2 16.14 6.65 -51.96
N SER A 3 15.83 5.50 -51.37
CA SER A 3 14.60 4.77 -51.72
C SER A 3 13.37 5.52 -51.23
N TYR A 4 12.28 5.43 -51.98
CA TYR A 4 10.99 6.08 -51.67
C TYR A 4 10.38 5.62 -50.33
N LEU A 5 10.94 4.60 -49.68
CA LEU A 5 10.43 4.02 -48.44
C LEU A 5 11.12 4.57 -47.18
N VAL A 6 12.32 5.16 -47.30
CA VAL A 6 13.06 5.68 -46.14
C VAL A 6 12.33 6.88 -45.53
N ASP A 7 11.87 7.84 -46.33
CA ASP A 7 11.18 9.04 -45.85
C ASP A 7 9.89 8.76 -45.04
N PRO A 8 8.95 7.88 -45.49
CA PRO A 8 7.76 7.56 -44.69
C PRO A 8 8.08 6.76 -43.42
N LEU A 9 9.05 5.84 -43.45
CA LEU A 9 9.47 5.08 -42.26
C LEU A 9 10.10 6.00 -41.21
N THR A 10 10.88 6.96 -41.67
CA THR A 10 11.49 7.99 -40.83
C THR A 10 10.43 8.87 -40.16
N HIS A 11 9.38 9.24 -40.89
CA HIS A 11 8.28 10.03 -40.34
C HIS A 11 7.46 9.23 -39.31
N PHE A 12 7.21 7.96 -39.60
CA PHE A 12 6.53 7.05 -38.68
C PHE A 12 7.33 6.86 -37.39
N TYR A 13 8.65 6.66 -37.46
CA TYR A 13 9.48 6.50 -36.27
C TYR A 13 9.55 7.77 -35.42
N ARG A 14 9.54 8.97 -36.04
CA ARG A 14 9.42 10.24 -35.30
C ARG A 14 8.10 10.36 -34.53
N LEU A 15 6.99 9.93 -35.12
CA LEU A 15 5.70 9.86 -34.43
C LEU A 15 5.77 8.90 -33.24
N LEU A 16 6.45 7.78 -33.41
CA LEU A 16 6.61 6.76 -32.39
C LEU A 16 7.48 7.26 -31.22
N LEU A 17 8.56 8.00 -31.51
CA LEU A 17 9.39 8.67 -30.50
C LEU A 17 8.62 9.71 -29.67
N ASN A 18 7.52 10.28 -30.19
CA ASN A 18 6.68 11.19 -29.41
C ASN A 18 5.88 10.49 -28.31
N ALA A 19 5.69 9.17 -28.38
CA ALA A 19 5.06 8.40 -27.31
C ALA A 19 5.96 8.25 -26.07
N TYR A 20 7.28 8.38 -26.25
CA TYR A 20 8.25 8.27 -25.16
C TYR A 20 8.19 9.48 -24.20
N PRO A 21 8.52 9.28 -22.92
CA PRO A 21 8.60 10.35 -21.93
C PRO A 21 9.48 11.51 -22.43
N PRO A 22 9.09 12.78 -22.23
CA PRO A 22 9.86 13.93 -22.72
C PRO A 22 11.31 13.97 -22.24
N SER A 23 11.57 13.58 -21.00
CA SER A 23 12.93 13.50 -20.42
C SER A 23 13.78 12.43 -21.09
N TYR A 24 13.20 11.25 -21.34
CA TYR A 24 13.88 10.14 -22.02
C TYR A 24 14.20 10.51 -23.46
N ARG A 25 13.26 11.14 -24.17
CA ARG A 25 13.44 11.62 -25.55
C ARG A 25 14.52 12.71 -25.64
N ALA A 26 14.61 13.59 -24.66
CA ALA A 26 15.64 14.63 -24.63
C ALA A 26 17.06 14.03 -24.50
N GLN A 27 17.19 12.90 -23.81
CA GLN A 27 18.48 12.24 -23.57
C GLN A 27 18.86 11.25 -24.68
N PHE A 28 17.93 10.38 -25.10
CA PHE A 28 18.22 9.26 -25.99
C PHE A 28 17.53 9.35 -27.36
N GLY A 29 16.65 10.34 -27.56
CA GLY A 29 15.81 10.41 -28.78
C GLY A 29 16.60 10.62 -30.07
N ARG A 30 17.75 11.30 -30.02
CA ARG A 30 18.65 11.42 -31.19
C ARG A 30 19.35 10.10 -31.49
N GLU A 31 19.93 9.48 -30.47
CA GLU A 31 20.64 8.20 -30.61
C GLU A 31 19.72 7.11 -31.14
N MET A 32 18.51 6.96 -30.58
CA MET A 32 17.51 6.01 -31.09
C MET A 32 17.12 6.27 -32.54
N TYR A 33 16.96 7.54 -32.91
CA TYR A 33 16.63 7.91 -34.29
C TYR A 33 17.76 7.60 -35.25
N ASP A 34 19.01 7.90 -34.87
CA ASP A 34 20.18 7.65 -35.70
C ASP A 34 20.43 6.14 -35.86
N THR A 35 20.31 5.36 -34.77
CA THR A 35 20.40 3.88 -34.82
C THR A 35 19.28 3.27 -35.67
N PHE A 36 18.07 3.84 -35.63
CA PHE A 36 16.98 3.38 -36.49
C PHE A 36 17.25 3.65 -37.97
N ILE A 37 17.77 4.83 -38.31
CA ILE A 37 18.12 5.16 -39.70
C ILE A 37 19.24 4.25 -40.21
N GLU A 38 20.30 4.07 -39.42
CA GLU A 38 21.41 3.17 -39.76
C GLU A 38 20.92 1.73 -39.95
N GLY A 39 20.02 1.26 -39.07
CA GLY A 39 19.40 -0.06 -39.19
C GLY A 39 18.49 -0.21 -40.40
N VAL A 40 17.78 0.84 -40.81
CA VAL A 40 16.96 0.85 -42.04
C VAL A 40 17.85 0.78 -43.29
N GLU A 41 18.94 1.55 -43.33
CA GLU A 41 19.89 1.55 -44.45
C GLU A 41 20.60 0.20 -44.57
N ASP A 42 21.04 -0.38 -43.45
CA ASP A 42 21.66 -1.71 -43.43
C ASP A 42 20.67 -2.82 -43.82
N ALA A 43 19.44 -2.79 -43.30
CA ALA A 43 18.42 -3.77 -43.65
C ALA A 43 17.93 -3.64 -45.11
N GLU A 44 17.98 -2.44 -45.69
CA GLU A 44 17.69 -2.23 -47.11
C GLU A 44 18.78 -2.83 -48.00
N THR A 45 20.06 -2.61 -47.68
CA THR A 45 21.18 -3.20 -48.45
C THR A 45 21.19 -4.72 -48.43
N HIS A 46 20.72 -5.34 -47.34
CA HIS A 46 20.64 -6.80 -47.19
C HIS A 46 19.26 -7.39 -47.56
N GLY A 47 18.30 -6.57 -47.98
CA GLY A 47 16.94 -7.03 -48.35
C GLY A 47 16.12 -7.58 -47.18
N THR A 48 16.47 -7.25 -45.93
CA THR A 48 15.84 -7.73 -44.69
C THR A 48 14.94 -6.69 -44.01
N LEU A 49 14.64 -5.57 -44.69
CA LEU A 49 13.88 -4.43 -44.17
C LEU A 49 12.57 -4.83 -43.44
N GLY A 50 11.78 -5.74 -44.02
CA GLY A 50 10.52 -6.17 -43.41
C GLY A 50 10.70 -6.87 -42.06
N TRP A 51 11.77 -7.67 -41.92
CA TRP A 51 12.09 -8.36 -40.66
C TRP A 51 12.61 -7.39 -39.60
N PHE A 52 13.44 -6.42 -40.01
CA PHE A 52 13.92 -5.35 -39.12
C PHE A 52 12.75 -4.54 -38.54
N LEU A 53 11.82 -4.08 -39.39
CA LEU A 53 10.66 -3.31 -38.95
C LEU A 53 9.74 -4.10 -38.01
N LEU A 54 9.53 -5.39 -38.29
CA LEU A 54 8.70 -6.25 -37.43
C LEU A 54 9.34 -6.43 -36.05
N LYS A 55 10.66 -6.63 -35.99
CA LYS A 55 11.41 -6.74 -34.75
C LYS A 55 11.32 -5.43 -33.95
N GLU A 56 11.55 -4.29 -34.60
CA GLU A 56 11.48 -2.98 -33.95
C GLU A 56 10.08 -2.72 -33.37
N LEU A 57 9.02 -2.93 -34.17
CA LEU A 57 7.63 -2.79 -33.72
C LEU A 57 7.27 -3.72 -32.56
N ARG A 58 7.84 -4.93 -32.51
CA ARG A 58 7.62 -5.89 -31.43
C ARG A 58 8.34 -5.48 -30.14
N ASP A 59 9.55 -4.96 -30.25
CA ASP A 59 10.38 -4.62 -29.09
C ASP A 59 10.05 -3.23 -28.50
N THR A 60 9.49 -2.34 -29.33
CA THR A 60 9.17 -0.97 -28.92
C THR A 60 8.19 -0.86 -27.72
N PRO A 61 7.07 -1.61 -27.65
CA PRO A 61 6.16 -1.52 -26.51
C PRO A 61 6.85 -1.83 -25.18
N ARG A 62 7.78 -2.79 -25.18
CA ARG A 62 8.55 -3.17 -24.00
C ARG A 62 9.55 -2.08 -23.63
N ALA A 63 10.26 -1.52 -24.61
CA ALA A 63 11.19 -0.41 -24.39
C ALA A 63 10.46 0.84 -23.86
N LEU A 64 9.28 1.15 -24.40
CA LEU A 64 8.41 2.23 -23.92
C LEU A 64 7.97 2.01 -22.47
N ALA A 65 7.48 0.80 -22.16
CA ALA A 65 7.07 0.46 -20.80
C ALA A 65 8.22 0.59 -19.79
N ASN A 66 9.42 0.14 -20.16
CA ASN A 66 10.62 0.28 -19.33
C ASN A 66 11.01 1.76 -19.14
N ALA A 67 10.96 2.58 -20.18
CA ALA A 67 11.28 4.01 -20.07
C ALA A 67 10.31 4.76 -19.13
N TYR A 68 9.02 4.43 -19.19
CA TYR A 68 8.03 4.96 -18.23
C TYR A 68 8.24 4.41 -16.82
N TRP A 69 8.59 3.12 -16.69
CA TRP A 69 8.86 2.48 -15.41
C TRP A 69 10.08 3.10 -14.70
N ASP A 70 11.17 3.32 -15.43
CA ASP A 70 12.38 3.94 -14.88
C ASP A 70 12.14 5.41 -14.50
N GLY A 71 11.39 6.15 -15.33
CA GLY A 71 10.94 7.50 -15.00
C GLY A 71 10.03 7.54 -13.77
N TRP A 72 9.16 6.54 -13.61
CA TRP A 72 8.30 6.42 -12.43
C TRP A 72 9.09 6.03 -11.18
N ARG A 73 10.04 5.10 -11.29
CA ARG A 73 10.90 4.65 -10.20
C ARG A 73 11.77 5.78 -9.67
N THR A 74 12.37 6.56 -10.57
CA THR A 74 13.18 7.73 -10.20
C THR A 74 12.34 8.81 -9.54
N LYS A 75 11.11 9.06 -10.03
CA LYS A 75 10.15 9.96 -9.36
C LYS A 75 9.68 9.45 -8.00
N LEU A 76 9.50 8.14 -7.84
CA LEU A 76 9.18 7.54 -6.54
C LEU A 76 10.32 7.71 -5.56
N GLN A 77 11.55 7.45 -5.98
CA GLN A 77 12.73 7.62 -5.14
C GLN A 77 12.93 9.08 -4.74
N SER A 78 12.78 10.02 -5.68
CA SER A 78 12.87 11.45 -5.37
C SER A 78 11.68 11.93 -4.55
N GLY A 79 10.48 11.42 -4.79
CA GLY A 79 9.29 11.69 -3.98
C GLY A 79 9.44 11.19 -2.54
N MET A 80 10.00 10.00 -2.34
CA MET A 80 10.34 9.48 -1.02
C MET A 80 11.41 10.34 -0.34
N GLN A 81 12.45 10.76 -1.07
CA GLN A 81 13.48 11.68 -0.54
C GLN A 81 12.88 13.03 -0.16
N VAL A 82 12.01 13.62 -0.97
CA VAL A 82 11.35 14.89 -0.66
C VAL A 82 10.37 14.74 0.50
N LEU A 83 9.66 13.61 0.61
CA LEU A 83 8.83 13.31 1.78
C LEU A 83 9.68 13.17 3.05
N GLN A 84 10.87 12.59 2.97
CA GLN A 84 11.84 12.53 4.06
C GLN A 84 12.42 13.92 4.41
N ASP A 85 12.69 14.75 3.41
CA ASP A 85 13.30 16.07 3.57
C ASP A 85 12.29 17.11 4.11
N ILE A 86 11.03 17.05 3.66
CA ILE A 86 9.91 17.83 4.22
C ILE A 86 9.55 17.34 5.64
N ALA A 87 9.69 16.04 5.92
CA ALA A 87 9.48 15.53 7.27
C ALA A 87 10.52 16.09 8.26
N SER A 88 11.74 16.39 7.81
CA SER A 88 12.92 16.64 8.66
C SER A 88 12.85 17.77 9.68
N THR A 89 11.91 18.72 9.59
CA THR A 89 11.94 19.92 10.45
C THR A 89 10.69 20.21 11.28
N SER A 90 9.55 19.55 11.04
CA SER A 90 8.34 19.87 11.83
C SER A 90 7.28 18.77 11.97
N ASP A 91 7.30 17.73 11.12
CA ASP A 91 6.25 16.68 11.06
C ASP A 91 6.78 15.25 11.36
N LEU A 92 8.05 15.10 11.78
CA LEU A 92 8.61 13.80 12.15
C LEU A 92 7.84 13.19 13.35
N PRO A 93 7.54 11.88 13.32
CA PRO A 93 7.11 11.18 14.53
C PRO A 93 8.17 11.39 15.62
N PRO A 94 7.76 11.50 16.90
CA PRO A 94 8.70 11.76 17.99
C PRO A 94 9.84 10.73 17.97
N ALA A 95 11.05 11.19 18.29
CA ALA A 95 12.24 10.36 18.36
C ALA A 95 11.98 9.09 19.19
N PRO A 96 12.66 7.96 18.87
CA PRO A 96 12.50 6.73 19.64
C PRO A 96 12.67 7.04 21.13
N PRO A 97 11.70 6.67 21.96
CA PRO A 97 11.67 7.14 23.34
C PRO A 97 12.82 6.57 24.19
N ASP A 98 13.44 7.42 25.00
CA ASP A 98 14.45 6.99 25.97
C ASP A 98 13.81 6.18 27.10
N GLY A 99 14.38 5.00 27.38
CA GLY A 99 14.23 4.20 28.60
C GLY A 99 12.81 4.00 29.13
N ARG A 100 12.21 4.99 29.80
CA ARG A 100 10.86 4.90 30.40
C ARG A 100 9.73 5.12 29.39
N GLU A 101 9.94 5.95 28.39
CA GLU A 101 8.92 6.21 27.37
C GLU A 101 8.79 5.02 26.41
N SER A 102 9.85 4.21 26.23
CA SER A 102 9.83 2.98 25.42
C SER A 102 8.99 1.89 26.08
N TRP A 103 9.04 1.75 27.40
CA TRP A 103 8.16 0.83 28.14
C TRP A 103 6.68 1.22 28.03
N ARG A 104 6.37 2.52 28.11
CA ARG A 104 4.98 2.99 27.91
C ARG A 104 4.49 2.72 26.50
N GLN A 105 5.35 2.93 25.51
CA GLN A 105 5.03 2.64 24.12
C GLN A 105 4.83 1.13 23.89
N ALA A 106 5.74 0.29 24.38
CA ALA A 106 5.62 -1.17 24.30
C ALA A 106 4.36 -1.69 25.01
N PHE A 107 4.03 -1.12 26.17
CA PHE A 107 2.79 -1.46 26.89
C PHE A 107 1.55 -1.10 26.07
N LEU A 108 1.51 0.08 25.44
CA LEU A 108 0.41 0.48 24.58
C LEU A 108 0.31 -0.38 23.32
N GLU A 109 1.45 -0.73 22.70
CA GLU A 109 1.51 -1.64 21.56
C GLU A 109 0.93 -3.02 21.91
N LEU A 110 1.28 -3.54 23.09
CA LEU A 110 0.77 -4.83 23.58
C LEU A 110 -0.68 -4.78 24.06
N SER A 111 -1.11 -3.63 24.60
CA SER A 111 -2.40 -3.50 25.29
C SER A 111 -3.58 -3.92 24.43
N LEU A 112 -3.58 -3.56 23.14
CA LEU A 112 -4.64 -3.97 22.21
C LEU A 112 -4.74 -5.49 22.13
N PHE A 113 -3.61 -6.16 21.91
CA PHE A 113 -3.57 -7.61 21.74
C PHE A 113 -3.89 -8.35 23.03
N ALA A 114 -3.40 -7.86 24.17
CA ALA A 114 -3.69 -8.43 25.47
C ALA A 114 -5.18 -8.28 25.83
N VAL A 115 -5.76 -7.10 25.64
CA VAL A 115 -7.19 -6.85 25.86
C VAL A 115 -8.04 -7.69 24.90
N ALA A 116 -7.67 -7.74 23.62
CA ALA A 116 -8.38 -8.54 22.63
C ALA A 116 -8.32 -10.05 22.96
N ALA A 117 -7.16 -10.58 23.33
CA ALA A 117 -7.00 -11.97 23.74
C ALA A 117 -7.82 -12.29 25.00
N PHE A 118 -7.79 -11.40 26.00
CA PHE A 118 -8.61 -11.53 27.19
C PHE A 118 -10.10 -11.56 26.86
N LEU A 119 -10.59 -10.61 26.05
CA LEU A 119 -11.98 -10.57 25.63
C LEU A 119 -12.39 -11.82 24.84
N LEU A 120 -11.56 -12.26 23.89
CA LEU A 120 -11.81 -13.48 23.12
C LEU A 120 -11.93 -14.70 24.03
N ILE A 121 -11.01 -14.87 24.99
CA ILE A 121 -11.03 -16.00 25.93
C ILE A 121 -12.24 -15.91 26.86
N VAL A 122 -12.44 -14.77 27.53
CA VAL A 122 -13.53 -14.59 28.50
C VAL A 122 -14.88 -14.81 27.82
N VAL A 123 -15.14 -14.18 26.68
CA VAL A 123 -16.46 -14.32 26.07
C VAL A 123 -16.68 -15.72 25.49
N THR A 124 -15.63 -16.40 25.02
CA THR A 124 -15.79 -17.78 24.50
C THR A 124 -16.01 -18.81 25.62
N TYR A 125 -15.37 -18.62 26.78
CA TYR A 125 -15.43 -19.56 27.90
C TYR A 125 -16.57 -19.28 28.89
N PHE A 126 -17.04 -18.05 28.99
CA PHE A 126 -18.17 -17.69 29.84
C PHE A 126 -19.47 -17.76 29.03
N ASP A 127 -20.16 -18.89 29.19
CA ASP A 127 -21.37 -19.41 28.50
C ASP A 127 -22.64 -18.52 28.55
N GLY A 128 -22.52 -17.26 28.97
CA GLY A 128 -23.64 -16.32 29.16
C GLY A 128 -23.89 -15.35 28.01
N LEU A 129 -22.96 -15.25 27.05
CA LEU A 129 -23.05 -14.34 25.91
C LEU A 129 -23.28 -15.19 24.66
N HIS A 130 -24.42 -15.02 23.97
CA HIS A 130 -24.81 -15.81 22.82
C HIS A 130 -23.69 -15.82 21.76
N ALA A 131 -22.92 -16.91 21.73
CA ALA A 131 -21.60 -17.02 21.12
C ALA A 131 -21.66 -17.25 19.59
N GLY A 132 -22.22 -16.28 18.86
CA GLY A 132 -22.09 -16.19 17.41
C GLY A 132 -21.75 -14.76 17.06
N TRP A 133 -20.48 -14.39 17.14
CA TRP A 133 -20.03 -13.01 16.94
C TRP A 133 -20.21 -12.56 15.49
N GLN A 134 -20.18 -13.49 14.53
CA GLN A 134 -20.57 -13.18 13.16
C GLN A 134 -22.05 -12.83 13.01
N ARG A 135 -22.91 -13.24 13.95
CA ARG A 135 -24.36 -13.07 13.83
C ARG A 135 -24.83 -11.69 14.33
N ASP A 136 -23.98 -10.97 15.06
CA ASP A 136 -24.28 -9.62 15.56
C ASP A 136 -23.09 -8.65 15.31
N PRO A 137 -22.90 -8.19 14.05
CA PRO A 137 -21.89 -7.19 13.74
C PRO A 137 -22.11 -5.87 14.50
N GLU A 138 -23.35 -5.55 14.89
CA GLU A 138 -23.63 -4.34 15.66
C GLU A 138 -23.04 -4.42 17.08
N PHE A 139 -23.18 -5.58 17.74
CA PHE A 139 -22.54 -5.83 19.03
C PHE A 139 -21.02 -5.74 18.94
N LEU A 140 -20.43 -6.36 17.91
CA LEU A 140 -18.99 -6.26 17.67
C LEU A 140 -18.54 -4.80 17.48
N GLY A 141 -19.32 -4.01 16.74
CA GLY A 141 -19.10 -2.57 16.58
C GLY A 141 -19.13 -1.78 17.88
N LYS A 142 -20.04 -2.12 18.81
CA LYS A 142 -20.13 -1.50 20.14
C LYS A 142 -18.88 -1.74 21.00
N VAL A 143 -18.09 -2.76 20.70
CA VAL A 143 -16.82 -3.04 21.38
C VAL A 143 -15.64 -2.42 20.63
N ILE A 144 -15.55 -2.64 19.32
CA ILE A 144 -14.39 -2.23 18.51
C ILE A 144 -14.30 -0.70 18.38
N MET A 145 -15.43 -0.01 18.16
CA MET A 145 -15.43 1.44 17.95
C MET A 145 -14.90 2.22 19.16
N PRO A 146 -15.41 2.01 20.40
CA PRO A 146 -14.86 2.71 21.57
C PRO A 146 -13.44 2.24 21.92
N LEU A 147 -13.05 1.01 21.58
CA LEU A 147 -11.69 0.52 21.80
C LEU A 147 -10.67 1.14 20.83
N THR A 148 -11.06 1.46 19.60
CA THR A 148 -10.12 1.89 18.54
C THR A 148 -10.12 3.40 18.31
N LEU A 149 -11.29 4.05 18.27
CA LEU A 149 -11.40 5.45 17.86
C LEU A 149 -10.64 6.42 18.79
N PRO A 150 -10.76 6.37 20.13
CA PRO A 150 -10.04 7.30 20.99
C PRO A 150 -8.52 7.21 20.83
N PHE A 151 -8.01 5.98 20.70
CA PHE A 151 -6.59 5.71 20.51
C PHE A 151 -6.10 6.17 19.13
N LEU A 152 -6.89 5.96 18.07
CA LEU A 152 -6.58 6.47 16.74
C LEU A 152 -6.58 7.99 16.68
N PHE A 153 -7.58 8.66 17.27
CA PHE A 153 -7.61 10.12 17.31
C PHE A 153 -6.46 10.69 18.13
N LEU A 154 -6.13 10.09 19.27
CA LEU A 154 -4.96 10.45 20.07
C LEU A 154 -3.66 10.21 19.29
N GLY A 155 -3.58 9.11 18.55
CA GLY A 155 -2.47 8.78 17.68
C GLY A 155 -2.29 9.83 16.58
N LEU A 156 -3.38 10.17 15.87
CA LEU A 156 -3.39 11.20 14.82
C LEU A 156 -2.96 12.57 15.33
N TRP A 157 -3.40 12.95 16.55
CA TRP A 157 -2.94 14.17 17.21
C TRP A 157 -1.43 14.12 17.44
N ARG A 158 -0.90 13.00 17.93
CA ARG A 158 0.52 12.81 18.28
C ARG A 158 1.43 12.40 17.12
N GLY A 159 0.97 12.51 15.87
CA GLY A 159 1.80 12.18 14.69
C GLY A 159 1.91 10.69 14.38
N LEU A 160 0.89 9.90 14.76
CA LEU A 160 0.77 8.46 14.53
C LEU A 160 1.96 7.65 15.07
N PRO A 161 2.11 7.60 16.40
CA PRO A 161 3.06 6.69 17.02
C PRO A 161 2.72 5.22 16.67
N ARG A 162 3.72 4.33 16.74
CA ARG A 162 3.60 2.92 16.34
C ARG A 162 2.44 2.19 17.03
N TRP A 163 2.16 2.48 18.30
CA TRP A 163 1.01 1.90 19.02
C TRP A 163 -0.35 2.22 18.43
N ALA A 164 -0.51 3.29 17.64
CA ALA A 164 -1.79 3.64 17.03
C ALA A 164 -2.15 2.74 15.83
N TYR A 165 -1.15 2.14 15.18
CA TYR A 165 -1.33 1.34 13.97
C TYR A 165 -2.17 0.08 14.18
N PRO A 166 -1.95 -0.74 15.22
CA PRO A 166 -2.79 -1.89 15.50
C PRO A 166 -4.27 -1.55 15.65
N PHE A 167 -4.61 -0.42 16.29
CA PHE A 167 -6.00 0.03 16.42
C PHE A 167 -6.60 0.40 15.06
N GLY A 168 -5.81 1.01 14.17
CA GLY A 168 -6.19 1.30 12.79
C GLY A 168 -6.44 0.04 11.98
N GLY A 169 -5.56 -0.95 12.16
CA GLY A 169 -5.69 -2.29 11.62
C GLY A 169 -6.98 -2.97 12.02
N LEU A 170 -7.27 -2.99 13.33
CA LEU A 170 -8.48 -3.58 13.87
C LEU A 170 -9.73 -2.89 13.32
N LEU A 171 -9.73 -1.55 13.29
CA LEU A 171 -10.85 -0.78 12.77
C LEU A 171 -11.05 -1.04 11.26
N MET A 172 -9.99 -1.05 10.46
CA MET A 172 -10.08 -1.38 9.03
C MET A 172 -10.58 -2.81 8.80
N GLY A 173 -10.06 -3.79 9.55
CA GLY A 173 -10.52 -5.17 9.49
C GLY A 173 -12.00 -5.29 9.80
N TYR A 174 -12.49 -4.57 10.81
CA TYR A 174 -13.91 -4.52 11.16
C TYR A 174 -14.76 -3.92 10.03
N GLN A 175 -14.32 -2.82 9.43
CA GLN A 175 -15.05 -2.20 8.31
C GLN A 175 -15.12 -3.11 7.08
N VAL A 176 -14.03 -3.82 6.77
CA VAL A 176 -14.02 -4.83 5.70
C VAL A 176 -15.02 -5.94 6.00
N PHE A 177 -15.01 -6.45 7.22
CA PHE A 177 -15.93 -7.50 7.67
C PHE A 177 -17.41 -7.08 7.57
N VAL A 178 -17.78 -5.92 8.13
CA VAL A 178 -19.16 -5.40 8.10
C VAL A 178 -19.63 -5.15 6.68
N SER A 179 -18.75 -4.60 5.84
CA SER A 179 -19.09 -4.33 4.44
C SER A 179 -19.29 -5.62 3.64
N TYR A 180 -18.52 -6.66 3.94
CA TYR A 180 -18.73 -7.99 3.36
C TYR A 180 -20.10 -8.55 3.76
N GLN A 181 -20.44 -8.53 5.06
CA GLN A 181 -21.75 -8.99 5.54
C GLN A 181 -22.92 -8.19 4.96
N SER A 182 -22.75 -6.87 4.84
CA SER A 182 -23.78 -5.97 4.31
C SER A 182 -23.87 -5.99 2.77
N SER A 183 -23.12 -6.86 2.08
CA SER A 183 -23.01 -6.90 0.61
C SER A 183 -22.56 -5.57 -0.02
N MET A 184 -21.87 -4.72 0.75
CA MET A 184 -21.31 -3.44 0.30
C MET A 184 -19.86 -3.54 -0.18
N TRP A 185 -19.37 -4.75 -0.43
CA TRP A 185 -17.97 -4.98 -0.85
C TRP A 185 -17.59 -4.25 -2.14
N LEU A 186 -18.53 -4.09 -3.09
CA LEU A 186 -18.30 -3.30 -4.32
C LEU A 186 -18.05 -1.83 -4.01
N PHE A 187 -18.80 -1.27 -3.06
CA PHE A 187 -18.61 0.12 -2.64
C PHE A 187 -17.22 0.30 -1.99
N LEU A 188 -16.82 -0.62 -1.10
CA LEU A 188 -15.47 -0.62 -0.54
C LEU A 188 -14.40 -0.73 -1.62
N PHE A 189 -14.57 -1.64 -2.58
CA PHE A 189 -13.62 -1.83 -3.67
C PHE A 189 -13.44 -0.55 -4.50
N VAL A 190 -14.54 0.11 -4.86
CA VAL A 190 -14.51 1.41 -5.55
C VAL A 190 -13.82 2.48 -4.70
N MET A 191 -14.06 2.53 -3.40
CA MET A 191 -13.38 3.47 -2.50
C MET A 191 -11.88 3.21 -2.39
N VAL A 192 -11.46 1.94 -2.30
CA VAL A 192 -10.04 1.57 -2.31
C VAL A 192 -9.38 1.94 -3.65
N LEU A 193 -10.06 1.71 -4.78
CA LEU A 193 -9.55 2.13 -6.09
C LEU A 193 -9.44 3.66 -6.21
N ALA A 194 -10.44 4.40 -5.73
CA ALA A 194 -10.40 5.86 -5.73
C ALA A 194 -9.24 6.38 -4.85
N PHE A 195 -9.03 5.77 -3.68
CA PHE A 195 -7.91 6.07 -2.81
C PHE A 195 -6.56 5.77 -3.48
N LEU A 196 -6.42 4.60 -4.10
CA LEU A 196 -5.22 4.24 -4.85
C LEU A 196 -4.95 5.19 -6.01
N ALA A 197 -5.99 5.60 -6.74
CA ALA A 197 -5.86 6.59 -7.81
C ALA A 197 -5.38 7.94 -7.27
N LEU A 198 -5.90 8.40 -6.12
CA LEU A 198 -5.44 9.61 -5.46
C LEU A 198 -3.99 9.48 -4.96
N ALA A 199 -3.62 8.35 -4.38
CA ALA A 199 -2.26 8.08 -3.91
C ALA A 199 -1.26 8.00 -5.08
N VAL A 200 -1.65 7.41 -6.20
CA VAL A 200 -0.84 7.38 -7.43
C VAL A 200 -0.73 8.77 -8.04
N ALA A 201 -1.83 9.52 -8.10
CA ALA A 201 -1.83 10.91 -8.56
C ALA A 201 -0.87 11.76 -7.72
N GLU A 202 -0.90 11.61 -6.38
CA GLU A 202 0.01 12.26 -5.44
C GLU A 202 1.48 12.00 -5.77
N VAL A 203 1.84 10.74 -6.05
CA VAL A 203 3.22 10.36 -6.42
C VAL A 203 3.64 10.97 -7.76
N ILE A 204 2.69 11.10 -8.70
CA ILE A 204 2.96 11.61 -10.05
C ILE A 204 3.03 13.15 -10.07
N THR A 205 2.19 13.81 -9.28
CA THR A 205 2.15 15.27 -9.13
C THR A 205 3.22 15.75 -8.15
N ASN A 206 3.77 16.93 -8.40
CA ASN A 206 4.92 17.48 -7.68
C ASN A 206 4.70 17.44 -6.14
N PRO A 207 5.64 16.87 -5.34
CA PRO A 207 5.47 16.66 -3.90
C PRO A 207 5.24 17.94 -3.07
N GLN A 208 5.49 19.12 -3.64
CA GLN A 208 5.19 20.41 -3.01
C GLN A 208 3.69 20.74 -2.94
N ARG A 209 2.84 20.08 -3.72
CA ARG A 209 1.37 20.27 -3.70
C ARG A 209 0.68 18.93 -3.42
N SER A 210 0.81 18.47 -2.19
CA SER A 210 0.09 17.31 -1.70
C SER A 210 -1.42 17.52 -1.87
N LEU A 211 -2.06 16.68 -2.69
CA LEU A 211 -3.51 16.60 -2.90
C LEU A 211 -4.18 15.75 -1.81
N LEU A 212 -3.39 14.98 -1.05
CA LEU A 212 -3.91 14.18 0.05
C LEU A 212 -4.28 15.04 1.26
N PRO A 213 -5.39 14.75 1.95
CA PRO A 213 -5.72 15.40 3.21
C PRO A 213 -4.64 15.11 4.26
N LEU A 214 -4.40 16.10 5.13
CA LEU A 214 -3.40 16.06 6.20
C LEU A 214 -3.24 14.72 6.94
N PRO A 215 -4.31 14.03 7.42
CA PRO A 215 -4.15 12.75 8.11
C PRO A 215 -3.53 11.66 7.23
N LEU A 216 -3.90 11.60 5.94
CA LEU A 216 -3.36 10.61 5.01
C LEU A 216 -1.90 10.90 4.68
N ARG A 217 -1.54 12.18 4.52
CA ARG A 217 -0.14 12.59 4.34
C ARG A 217 0.72 12.15 5.53
N ARG A 218 0.23 12.32 6.76
CA ARG A 218 0.92 11.88 7.98
C ARG A 218 1.07 10.37 8.05
N ILE A 219 0.03 9.60 7.69
CA ILE A 219 0.13 8.13 7.62
C ILE A 219 1.22 7.72 6.63
N GLY A 220 1.23 8.31 5.44
CA GLY A 220 2.23 8.04 4.41
C GLY A 220 3.65 8.37 4.84
N GLN A 221 3.86 9.55 5.43
CA GLN A 221 5.15 9.97 5.99
C GLN A 221 5.63 9.01 7.08
N SER A 222 4.75 8.67 8.02
CA SER A 222 5.05 7.78 9.13
C SER A 222 5.45 6.37 8.65
N ILE A 223 4.74 5.80 7.66
CA ILE A 223 5.09 4.50 7.05
C ILE A 223 6.41 4.58 6.26
N SER A 224 6.67 5.70 5.59
CA SER A 224 7.91 5.90 4.82
C SER A 224 9.16 5.95 5.71
N VAL A 225 9.01 6.40 6.96
CA VAL A 225 10.09 6.44 7.96
C VAL A 225 10.33 5.04 8.53
N ASP A 226 9.26 4.27 8.75
CA ASP A 226 9.34 2.95 9.39
C ASP A 226 8.26 2.01 8.83
N TRP A 227 8.69 1.10 7.96
CA TRP A 227 7.82 0.14 7.29
C TRP A 227 7.18 -0.86 8.24
N THR A 228 7.77 -1.09 9.42
CA THR A 228 7.20 -2.02 10.40
C THR A 228 5.83 -1.55 10.89
N ARG A 229 5.56 -0.24 10.86
CA ARG A 229 4.25 0.34 11.19
C ARG A 229 3.13 -0.22 10.31
N LEU A 230 3.40 -0.49 9.03
CA LEU A 230 2.45 -1.15 8.15
C LEU A 230 2.15 -2.58 8.62
N SER A 231 3.19 -3.33 8.98
CA SER A 231 3.04 -4.68 9.54
C SER A 231 2.24 -4.67 10.84
N PHE A 232 2.47 -3.70 11.73
CA PHE A 232 1.67 -3.50 12.95
C PHE A 232 0.21 -3.19 12.64
N GLY A 233 -0.04 -2.37 11.60
CA GLY A 233 -1.39 -2.12 11.09
C GLY A 233 -2.05 -3.41 10.60
N MET A 234 -1.40 -4.19 9.75
CA MET A 234 -1.96 -5.46 9.26
C MET A 234 -2.18 -6.47 10.40
N PHE A 235 -1.23 -6.57 11.33
CA PHE A 235 -1.32 -7.47 12.47
C PHE A 235 -2.42 -7.05 13.45
N GLY A 236 -2.77 -5.76 13.52
CA GLY A 236 -3.91 -5.26 14.27
C GLY A 236 -5.26 -5.88 13.88
N ALA A 237 -5.40 -6.42 12.67
CA ALA A 237 -6.60 -7.14 12.25
C ALA A 237 -6.67 -8.60 12.76
N MET A 238 -5.59 -9.15 13.33
CA MET A 238 -5.52 -10.54 13.78
C MET A 238 -6.58 -10.96 14.80
N PRO A 239 -6.99 -10.12 15.79
CA PRO A 239 -8.10 -10.48 16.67
C PRO A 239 -9.38 -10.83 15.92
N LEU A 240 -9.68 -10.11 14.83
CA LEU A 240 -10.83 -10.40 14.00
C LEU A 240 -10.63 -11.68 13.19
N VAL A 241 -9.43 -11.90 12.64
CA VAL A 241 -9.12 -13.14 11.92
C VAL A 241 -9.31 -14.36 12.83
N ILE A 242 -8.82 -14.30 14.07
CA ILE A 242 -8.99 -15.37 15.07
C ILE A 242 -10.47 -15.54 15.40
N LEU A 243 -11.19 -14.45 15.67
CA LEU A 243 -12.62 -14.49 15.94
C LEU A 243 -13.40 -15.16 14.79
N LEU A 244 -13.11 -14.79 13.54
CA LEU A 244 -13.77 -15.35 12.37
C LEU A 244 -13.42 -16.82 12.12
N ALA A 245 -12.16 -17.19 12.33
CA ALA A 245 -11.69 -18.57 12.15
C ALA A 245 -12.28 -19.53 13.18
N PHE A 246 -12.67 -19.01 14.35
CA PHE A 246 -13.14 -19.79 15.50
C PHE A 246 -14.54 -19.38 15.95
N ASP A 247 -15.38 -18.82 15.07
CA ASP A 247 -16.73 -18.36 15.43
C ASP A 247 -17.61 -19.49 16.01
N ASP A 248 -17.44 -20.73 15.51
CA ASP A 248 -18.14 -21.92 16.02
C ASP A 248 -17.36 -22.67 17.12
N ALA A 249 -16.28 -22.10 17.67
CA ALA A 249 -15.38 -22.84 18.56
C ALA A 249 -16.04 -23.34 19.85
N HIS A 250 -17.10 -22.67 20.30
CA HIS A 250 -17.90 -23.07 21.45
C HIS A 250 -18.71 -24.35 21.20
N VAL A 251 -19.13 -24.60 19.95
CA VAL A 251 -19.92 -25.79 19.56
C VAL A 251 -19.00 -26.98 19.23
N ASP A 252 -17.82 -26.71 18.67
CA ASP A 252 -16.95 -27.73 18.09
C ASP A 252 -15.77 -28.17 18.99
N SER A 253 -15.79 -27.87 20.29
CA SER A 253 -14.68 -28.14 21.23
C SER A 253 -13.32 -27.55 20.80
N ARG A 254 -13.33 -26.49 19.98
CA ARG A 254 -12.13 -25.80 19.49
C ARG A 254 -11.68 -24.63 20.37
N THR A 255 -12.39 -24.39 21.47
CA THR A 255 -12.06 -23.37 22.48
C THR A 255 -10.59 -23.37 22.93
N PRO A 256 -9.89 -24.50 23.17
CA PRO A 256 -8.47 -24.46 23.52
C PRO A 256 -7.58 -23.95 22.39
N TYR A 257 -7.92 -24.23 21.12
CA TYR A 257 -7.16 -23.73 19.97
C TYR A 257 -7.35 -22.23 19.74
N LEU A 258 -8.55 -21.70 20.03
CA LEU A 258 -8.78 -20.26 20.07
C LEU A 258 -7.91 -19.60 21.14
N ALA A 259 -7.93 -20.13 22.36
CA ALA A 259 -7.12 -19.59 23.46
C ALA A 259 -5.62 -19.62 23.13
N LEU A 260 -5.11 -20.73 22.58
CA LEU A 260 -3.74 -20.83 22.10
C LEU A 260 -3.44 -19.79 21.02
N SER A 261 -4.31 -19.63 20.01
CA SER A 261 -4.12 -18.66 18.94
C SER A 261 -4.10 -17.22 19.46
N ALA A 262 -4.98 -16.90 20.40
CA ALA A 262 -5.04 -15.59 21.05
C ALA A 262 -3.76 -15.30 21.86
N LEU A 263 -3.24 -16.30 22.59
CA LEU A 263 -1.97 -16.18 23.31
C LEU A 263 -0.77 -16.07 22.36
N THR A 264 -0.73 -16.85 21.28
CA THR A 264 0.33 -16.77 20.26
C THR A 264 0.33 -15.40 19.60
N MET A 265 -0.83 -14.80 19.33
CA MET A 265 -0.93 -13.43 18.82
C MET A 265 -0.26 -12.42 19.76
N VAL A 266 -0.49 -12.52 21.07
CA VAL A 266 0.15 -11.65 22.08
C VAL A 266 1.67 -11.86 22.10
N VAL A 267 2.15 -13.11 22.02
CA VAL A 267 3.58 -13.42 21.95
C VAL A 267 4.22 -12.86 20.68
N CYS A 268 3.56 -13.01 19.53
CA CYS A 268 4.05 -12.46 18.27
C CYS A 268 4.07 -10.92 18.26
N ALA A 269 3.18 -10.25 18.99
CA ALA A 269 3.20 -8.80 19.13
C ALA A 269 4.41 -8.28 19.93
N LEU A 270 5.12 -9.15 20.67
CA LEU A 270 6.32 -8.80 21.44
C LEU A 270 7.63 -8.90 20.64
N ILE A 271 7.59 -9.48 19.44
CA ILE A 271 8.75 -9.74 18.57
C ILE A 271 8.80 -8.67 17.48
#